data_AF-A0A151BRI9-F1
#
_entry.id   AF-A0A151BRI9-F1
#
_cell.length_a   1.000
_cell.length_b   1.000
_cell.length_c   1.000
_cell.angle_alpha   90.00
_cell.angle_beta   90.00
_cell.angle_gamma   90.00
#
_symmetry.space_group_name_H-M   'P 1'
#
loop_
_entity.id
_entity.type
_entity.pdbx_description
1 polymer ?
#
loop_
_entity_poly.entity_id
_entity_poly.type
_entity_poly.pdbx_seq_one_letter_code
_entity_poly.pdbx_strand_id
1 'polypeptide(L)'
;MKSYVVEGDSGVEVTVDARLWKIRPYIACAVVEGVEVTDVMIRQVMRLQDKMDETYGRQRRRTSIGLYDFDLVTPPLRYRVAKPREVKFVPLEFEEELTLEEILERHPKGVEYGHLVRHHPVWPIFMDSADKVLSFPPIINSNDLGRITEKTRNILVEVTGTSFETVLNTLMNVTLALADRGGRIRSAKIHYPYEGFEDVVTPRLETRRLTIDLKYIRRVLGLDLKPLEVKEMLERARYGVLGVEGSRVEVEVPCYRIDVMHPIDVVEDIAIAYDYNRIEPRWPRLPTVGSKAPACKLREAVREVMVGLGFQEVLSFTMSNPESLYGKMNLNPEPESIVEVENPRIQYFTCLRNWLLPSLMEFLSRNVHVEYPQRVFEVGYCIVRDEEAENMTRDVEKLACVTTHSNANFAEAKAVLDALLTSLSIQYEIEETEHGSFIDGRAGKITAEGREVGLIGEIHPQVLENWKLRNPASAIEINLDEIRMLL
;
A
#
# COMPACT_ATOMS: atom_id res chain seq x y z
N MET A 1 29.51 15.32 -11.27
CA MET A 1 28.63 15.60 -10.11
C MET A 1 28.56 17.11 -9.85
N LYS A 2 27.37 17.67 -9.59
CA LYS A 2 27.24 19.07 -9.11
C LYS A 2 27.44 19.08 -7.59
N SER A 3 28.34 19.93 -7.11
CA SER A 3 28.58 20.13 -5.68
C SER A 3 27.72 21.29 -5.18
N TYR A 4 27.17 21.14 -3.98
CA TYR A 4 26.42 22.17 -3.28
C TYR A 4 27.09 22.43 -1.94
N VAL A 5 27.23 23.70 -1.59
CA VAL A 5 27.87 24.14 -0.35
C VAL A 5 26.97 25.12 0.37
N VAL A 6 27.02 25.06 1.70
CA VAL A 6 26.47 26.12 2.54
C VAL A 6 27.51 27.23 2.60
N GLU A 7 27.19 28.41 2.05
CA GLU A 7 28.15 29.52 1.92
C GLU A 7 28.37 30.30 3.23
N GLY A 8 27.55 30.07 4.24
CA GLY A 8 27.69 30.67 5.57
C GLY A 8 26.43 30.59 6.41
N ASP A 9 26.48 31.18 7.59
CA ASP A 9 25.35 31.28 8.51
C ASP A 9 24.40 32.42 8.12
N SER A 10 23.09 32.19 8.22
CA SER A 10 22.07 33.20 7.89
C SER A 10 21.69 34.08 9.08
N GLY A 11 22.19 33.81 10.27
CA GLY A 11 21.75 34.42 11.54
C GLY A 11 20.36 33.95 12.00
N VAL A 12 19.75 32.98 11.33
CA VAL A 12 18.43 32.46 11.70
C VAL A 12 18.59 31.38 12.76
N GLU A 13 18.07 31.68 13.95
CA GLU A 13 17.90 30.70 15.02
C GLU A 13 16.40 30.43 15.22
N VAL A 14 16.02 29.16 15.34
CA VAL A 14 14.64 28.72 15.54
C VAL A 14 14.52 27.98 16.87
N THR A 15 13.66 28.44 17.76
CA THR A 15 13.34 27.73 19.02
C THR A 15 12.05 26.93 18.88
N VAL A 16 12.12 25.63 19.20
CA VAL A 16 10.97 24.71 19.15
C VAL A 16 10.34 24.54 20.53
N ASP A 17 9.01 24.56 20.61
CA ASP A 17 8.25 24.30 21.83
C ASP A 17 8.12 22.79 22.12
N ALA A 18 8.38 22.37 23.37
CA ALA A 18 8.34 20.97 23.77
C ALA A 18 6.95 20.32 23.56
N ARG A 19 5.88 21.13 23.61
CA ARG A 19 4.49 20.67 23.41
C ARG A 19 4.23 20.14 21.99
N LEU A 20 5.07 20.51 21.02
CA LEU A 20 4.96 20.03 19.64
C LEU A 20 5.30 18.55 19.48
N TRP A 21 5.94 17.91 20.49
CA TRP A 21 6.35 16.50 20.43
C TRP A 21 5.22 15.56 20.01
N LYS A 22 4.01 15.77 20.53
CA LYS A 22 2.83 14.93 20.27
C LYS A 22 1.99 15.36 19.08
N ILE A 23 2.40 16.42 18.37
CA ILE A 23 1.61 17.06 17.30
C ILE A 23 2.39 17.04 15.99
N ARG A 24 3.50 17.80 15.95
CA ARG A 24 4.34 17.97 14.76
C ARG A 24 5.75 18.41 15.21
N PRO A 25 6.55 17.46 15.72
CA PRO A 25 7.77 17.74 16.50
C PRO A 25 8.87 18.48 15.74
N TYR A 26 8.99 18.30 14.43
CA TYR A 26 10.21 18.67 13.71
C TYR A 26 9.99 19.88 12.81
N ILE A 27 10.98 20.77 12.78
CA ILE A 27 11.11 21.91 11.86
C ILE A 27 12.57 22.02 11.37
N ALA A 28 12.76 22.34 10.10
CA ALA A 28 14.05 22.67 9.56
C ALA A 28 13.94 23.91 8.67
N CYS A 29 14.95 24.78 8.72
CA CYS A 29 14.97 26.03 7.97
C CYS A 29 16.26 26.22 7.20
N ALA A 30 16.19 26.95 6.10
CA ALA A 30 17.35 27.40 5.35
C ALA A 30 17.02 28.76 4.71
N VAL A 31 18.02 29.61 4.52
CA VAL A 31 17.85 30.85 3.74
C VAL A 31 18.59 30.68 2.42
N VAL A 32 17.92 31.03 1.32
CA VAL A 32 18.54 31.06 -0.01
C VAL A 32 18.56 32.50 -0.50
N GLU A 33 19.76 33.08 -0.58
CA GLU A 33 19.99 34.48 -0.91
C GLU A 33 20.22 34.70 -2.41
N GLY A 34 19.81 35.86 -2.92
CA GLY A 34 20.12 36.29 -4.28
C GLY A 34 19.41 35.47 -5.37
N VAL A 35 18.23 34.93 -5.07
CA VAL A 35 17.42 34.20 -6.04
C VAL A 35 16.76 35.18 -7.00
N GLU A 36 16.88 34.95 -8.30
CA GLU A 36 16.13 35.71 -9.31
C GLU A 36 14.69 35.18 -9.39
N VAL A 37 13.77 35.91 -8.77
CA VAL A 37 12.36 35.52 -8.72
C VAL A 37 11.60 36.11 -9.91
N THR A 38 11.01 35.23 -10.71
CA THR A 38 10.10 35.56 -11.82
C THR A 38 8.76 34.86 -11.59
N ASP A 39 7.67 35.36 -12.21
CA ASP A 39 6.36 34.66 -12.15
C ASP A 39 6.44 33.18 -12.56
N VAL A 40 7.27 32.85 -13.56
CA VAL A 40 7.47 31.45 -13.99
C VAL A 40 8.14 30.62 -12.89
N MET A 41 9.16 31.17 -12.23
CA MET A 41 9.84 30.52 -11.12
C MET A 41 8.88 30.29 -9.95
N ILE A 42 8.06 31.29 -9.59
CA ILE A 42 7.07 31.18 -8.51
C ILE A 42 6.13 30.00 -8.79
N ARG A 43 5.55 29.94 -9.98
CA ARG A 43 4.65 28.83 -10.38
C ARG A 43 5.33 27.47 -10.33
N GLN A 44 6.61 27.39 -10.71
CA GLN A 44 7.38 26.12 -10.64
C GLN A 44 7.67 25.69 -9.20
N VAL A 45 8.01 26.63 -8.33
CA VAL A 45 8.29 26.34 -6.92
C VAL A 45 7.01 25.96 -6.17
N MET A 46 5.89 26.64 -6.44
CA MET A 46 4.58 26.23 -5.89
C MET A 46 4.20 24.81 -6.35
N ARG A 47 4.41 24.48 -7.63
CA ARG A 47 4.20 23.11 -8.12
C ARG A 47 5.11 22.09 -7.44
N LEU A 48 6.39 22.42 -7.21
CA LEU A 48 7.31 21.55 -6.48
C LEU A 48 6.83 21.32 -5.05
N GLN A 49 6.48 22.40 -4.34
CA GLN A 49 5.91 22.35 -3.00
C GLN A 49 4.66 21.46 -2.95
N ASP A 50 3.67 21.71 -3.82
CA ASP A 50 2.42 20.94 -3.85
C ASP A 50 2.68 19.45 -4.11
N LYS A 51 3.57 19.12 -5.05
CA LYS A 51 3.87 17.72 -5.39
C LYS A 51 4.64 17.01 -4.28
N MET A 52 5.57 17.70 -3.63
CA MET A 52 6.29 17.14 -2.48
C MET A 52 5.36 16.94 -1.28
N ASP A 53 4.48 17.90 -0.99
CA ASP A 53 3.48 17.80 0.07
C ASP A 53 2.49 16.64 -0.16
N GLU A 54 2.05 16.44 -1.39
CA GLU A 54 1.13 15.36 -1.78
C GLU A 54 1.80 13.98 -1.65
N THR A 55 3.01 13.83 -2.22
CA THR A 55 3.70 12.53 -2.35
C THR A 55 4.57 12.21 -1.12
N TYR A 56 5.73 12.86 -1.01
CA TYR A 56 6.70 12.63 0.06
C TYR A 56 6.13 13.00 1.44
N GLY A 57 5.35 14.09 1.48
CA GLY A 57 4.62 14.57 2.64
C GLY A 57 3.34 13.80 2.97
N ARG A 58 2.89 12.86 2.12
CA ARG A 58 1.63 12.10 2.28
C ARG A 58 0.45 13.00 2.61
N GLN A 59 0.09 13.89 1.68
CA GLN A 59 -0.94 14.92 1.86
C GLN A 59 -0.67 15.75 3.13
N ARG A 60 0.57 16.27 3.25
CA ARG A 60 1.07 17.10 4.36
C ARG A 60 1.15 16.45 5.75
N ARG A 61 0.69 15.21 5.90
CA ARG A 61 0.73 14.45 7.16
C ARG A 61 2.15 14.25 7.70
N ARG A 62 3.11 13.98 6.81
CA ARG A 62 4.53 13.75 7.15
C ARG A 62 5.36 15.03 7.14
N THR A 63 5.24 15.86 6.10
CA THR A 63 5.98 17.12 5.94
C THR A 63 5.12 18.17 5.26
N SER A 64 5.40 19.45 5.51
CA SER A 64 4.75 20.59 4.86
C SER A 64 5.80 21.68 4.67
N ILE A 65 5.81 22.28 3.49
CA ILE A 65 6.82 23.27 3.11
C ILE A 65 6.22 24.68 3.20
N GLY A 66 6.93 25.60 3.86
CA GLY A 66 6.67 27.03 3.87
C GLY A 66 7.77 27.79 3.14
N LEU A 67 7.41 28.86 2.44
CA LEU A 67 8.33 29.72 1.71
C LEU A 67 7.98 31.18 2.00
N TYR A 68 8.96 31.97 2.40
CA TYR A 68 8.75 33.35 2.89
C TYR A 68 9.76 34.30 2.27
N ASP A 69 9.36 35.57 2.14
CA ASP A 69 10.32 36.64 1.82
C ASP A 69 11.14 36.94 3.08
N PHE A 70 12.41 36.55 3.07
CA PHE A 70 13.28 36.65 4.24
C PHE A 70 13.53 38.10 4.66
N ASP A 71 13.46 39.05 3.71
CA ASP A 71 13.69 40.48 4.00
C ASP A 71 12.57 41.09 4.86
N LEU A 72 11.42 40.41 4.97
CA LEU A 72 10.29 40.82 5.80
C LEU A 72 10.26 40.14 7.18
N VAL A 73 11.09 39.13 7.40
CA VAL A 73 11.11 38.29 8.60
C VAL A 73 12.14 38.80 9.60
N THR A 74 11.80 38.83 10.89
CA THR A 74 12.72 39.28 11.95
C THR A 74 13.17 38.11 12.85
N PRO A 75 14.38 37.54 12.67
CA PRO A 75 14.90 36.51 13.58
C PRO A 75 15.09 37.02 15.03
N PRO A 76 15.21 36.14 16.05
CA PRO A 76 15.05 34.67 16.00
C PRO A 76 13.58 34.26 15.80
N LEU A 77 13.36 33.05 15.29
CA LEU A 77 12.04 32.50 14.98
C LEU A 77 11.58 31.53 16.08
N ARG A 78 10.28 31.41 16.26
CA ARG A 78 9.65 30.57 17.28
C ARG A 78 8.65 29.62 16.62
N TYR A 79 8.91 28.32 16.72
CA TYR A 79 7.96 27.27 16.36
C TYR A 79 7.29 26.77 17.64
N ARG A 80 6.07 27.27 17.89
CA ARG A 80 5.35 27.06 19.15
C ARG A 80 3.96 26.50 18.94
N VAL A 81 3.20 26.36 20.02
CA VAL A 81 1.77 26.06 19.95
C VAL A 81 0.94 27.26 20.40
N ALA A 82 -0.26 27.39 19.85
CA ALA A 82 -1.27 28.36 20.23
C ALA A 82 -2.63 27.68 20.42
N LYS A 83 -3.50 28.26 21.26
CA LYS A 83 -4.90 27.83 21.34
C LYS A 83 -5.66 28.30 20.08
N PRO A 84 -6.73 27.58 19.67
CA PRO A 84 -7.48 27.88 18.45
C PRO A 84 -7.93 29.34 18.26
N ARG A 85 -8.23 30.05 19.35
CA ARG A 85 -8.73 31.44 19.36
C ARG A 85 -7.72 32.48 19.86
N GLU A 86 -6.50 32.06 20.20
CA GLU A 86 -5.51 32.93 20.84
C GLU A 86 -4.75 33.80 19.84
N VAL A 87 -4.46 33.25 18.67
CA VAL A 87 -3.69 33.93 17.62
C VAL A 87 -4.59 34.23 16.43
N LYS A 88 -4.43 35.43 15.86
CA LYS A 88 -5.05 35.87 14.61
C LYS A 88 -3.99 36.31 13.62
N PHE A 89 -4.21 36.04 12.34
CA PHE A 89 -3.41 36.58 11.25
C PHE A 89 -4.21 36.54 9.95
N VAL A 90 -3.75 37.26 8.92
CA VAL A 90 -4.33 37.20 7.58
C VAL A 90 -3.74 35.99 6.83
N PRO A 91 -4.51 34.92 6.55
CA PRO A 91 -4.01 33.79 5.79
C PRO A 91 -3.83 34.17 4.31
N LEU A 92 -2.93 33.48 3.62
CA LEU A 92 -2.69 33.69 2.19
C LEU A 92 -4.01 33.65 1.40
N GLU A 93 -4.16 34.53 0.41
CA GLU A 93 -5.38 34.67 -0.42
C GLU A 93 -6.62 35.24 0.29
N PHE A 94 -6.49 35.69 1.54
CA PHE A 94 -7.53 36.42 2.27
C PHE A 94 -7.05 37.85 2.61
N GLU A 95 -8.01 38.73 2.94
CA GLU A 95 -7.75 40.14 3.30
C GLU A 95 -8.09 40.46 4.76
N GLU A 96 -8.79 39.55 5.46
CA GLU A 96 -9.22 39.74 6.86
C GLU A 96 -8.37 38.88 7.81
N GLU A 97 -8.18 39.37 9.04
CA GLU A 97 -7.56 38.58 10.11
C GLU A 97 -8.52 37.50 10.62
N LEU A 98 -8.06 36.26 10.59
CA LEU A 98 -8.80 35.10 11.09
C LEU A 98 -8.07 34.46 12.27
N THR A 99 -8.83 33.96 13.24
CA THR A 99 -8.31 33.01 14.23
C THR A 99 -7.95 31.69 13.56
N LEU A 100 -7.14 30.87 14.22
CA LEU A 100 -6.80 29.54 13.70
C LEU A 100 -8.06 28.67 13.51
N GLU A 101 -9.05 28.80 14.40
CA GLU A 101 -10.31 28.06 14.32
C GLU A 101 -11.11 28.46 13.07
N GLU A 102 -11.26 29.77 12.84
CA GLU A 102 -11.92 30.31 11.66
C GLU A 102 -11.20 29.91 10.36
N ILE A 103 -9.87 29.81 10.38
CA ILE A 103 -9.09 29.32 9.23
C ILE A 103 -9.48 27.88 8.90
N LEU A 104 -9.62 26.99 9.90
CA LEU A 104 -10.01 25.59 9.65
C LEU A 104 -11.43 25.44 9.11
N GLU A 105 -12.31 26.40 9.37
CA GLU A 105 -13.71 26.38 8.95
C GLU A 105 -13.94 27.07 7.60
N ARG A 106 -13.24 28.19 7.34
CA ARG A 106 -13.51 29.08 6.20
C ARG A 106 -12.49 28.95 5.08
N HIS A 107 -11.21 28.72 5.39
CA HIS A 107 -10.16 28.71 4.37
C HIS A 107 -10.15 27.35 3.63
N PRO A 108 -10.06 27.32 2.28
CA PRO A 108 -10.06 26.06 1.52
C PRO A 108 -9.03 25.02 2.02
N LYS A 109 -7.79 25.46 2.27
CA LYS A 109 -6.74 24.61 2.87
C LYS A 109 -7.03 24.19 4.32
N GLY A 110 -7.74 25.01 5.08
CA GLY A 110 -8.18 24.69 6.44
C GLY A 110 -9.23 23.58 6.46
N VAL A 111 -10.17 23.61 5.51
CA VAL A 111 -11.16 22.55 5.32
C VAL A 111 -10.49 21.25 4.86
N GLU A 112 -9.57 21.34 3.89
CA GLU A 112 -8.87 20.20 3.31
C GLU A 112 -7.98 19.47 4.34
N TYR A 113 -7.10 20.21 5.04
CA TYR A 113 -6.06 19.64 5.91
C TYR A 113 -6.34 19.74 7.41
N GLY A 114 -7.44 20.38 7.82
CA GLY A 114 -7.73 20.64 9.24
C GLY A 114 -7.83 19.38 10.10
N HIS A 115 -8.23 18.24 9.52
CA HIS A 115 -8.27 16.95 10.21
C HIS A 115 -6.91 16.53 10.81
N LEU A 116 -5.80 17.03 10.28
CA LEU A 116 -4.44 16.77 10.78
C LEU A 116 -4.17 17.38 12.16
N VAL A 117 -4.87 18.44 12.54
CA VAL A 117 -4.62 19.18 13.80
C VAL A 117 -5.84 19.27 14.72
N ARG A 118 -7.07 19.19 14.18
CA ARG A 118 -8.35 19.37 14.91
C ARG A 118 -8.50 18.52 16.17
N HIS A 119 -7.89 17.34 16.21
CA HIS A 119 -7.99 16.41 17.33
C HIS A 119 -7.07 16.79 18.52
N HIS A 120 -6.21 17.80 18.38
CA HIS A 120 -5.34 18.32 19.43
C HIS A 120 -5.92 19.58 20.10
N PRO A 121 -5.65 19.81 21.39
CA PRO A 121 -6.17 20.96 22.14
C PRO A 121 -5.45 22.29 21.84
N VAL A 122 -4.24 22.22 21.28
CA VAL A 122 -3.42 23.36 20.85
C VAL A 122 -2.79 23.02 19.51
N TRP A 123 -2.50 24.03 18.70
CA TRP A 123 -2.07 23.84 17.32
C TRP A 123 -0.73 24.52 17.02
N PRO A 124 0.07 23.99 16.07
CA PRO A 124 1.36 24.57 15.72
C PRO A 124 1.22 25.98 15.13
N ILE A 125 2.16 26.87 15.46
CA ILE A 125 2.26 28.20 14.86
C ILE A 125 3.74 28.56 14.71
N PHE A 126 4.09 29.16 13.59
CA PHE A 126 5.45 29.61 13.29
C PHE A 126 5.47 31.13 13.20
N MET A 127 6.34 31.76 13.99
CA MET A 127 6.32 33.21 14.21
C MET A 127 7.73 33.79 14.34
N ASP A 128 7.88 35.09 14.08
CA ASP A 128 9.15 35.80 14.21
C ASP A 128 9.31 36.46 15.59
N SER A 129 10.42 37.17 15.81
CA SER A 129 10.70 37.83 17.09
C SER A 129 9.80 39.03 17.37
N ALA A 130 9.23 39.65 16.32
CA ALA A 130 8.27 40.74 16.38
C ALA A 130 6.81 40.27 16.55
N ASP A 131 6.60 38.99 16.90
CA ASP A 131 5.29 38.35 17.08
C ASP A 131 4.41 38.33 15.82
N LYS A 132 5.00 38.46 14.63
CA LYS A 132 4.28 38.25 13.38
C LYS A 132 4.20 36.77 13.05
N VAL A 133 3.03 36.33 12.59
CA VAL A 133 2.81 34.94 12.16
C VAL A 133 3.36 34.73 10.76
N LEU A 134 4.26 33.75 10.61
CA LEU A 134 4.73 33.26 9.32
C LEU A 134 3.73 32.25 8.76
N SER A 135 3.35 31.24 9.56
CA SER A 135 2.40 30.22 9.12
C SER A 135 1.69 29.54 10.29
N PHE A 136 0.61 28.85 9.93
CA PHE A 136 -0.06 27.83 10.72
C PHE A 136 0.22 26.45 10.09
N PRO A 137 1.31 25.75 10.45
CA PRO A 137 1.62 24.44 9.87
C PRO A 137 0.66 23.34 10.33
N PRO A 138 0.33 22.35 9.46
CA PRO A 138 0.66 22.26 8.03
C PRO A 138 -0.41 22.90 7.10
N ILE A 139 -1.18 23.84 7.61
CA ILE A 139 -2.42 24.32 6.98
C ILE A 139 -2.14 25.42 5.95
N ILE A 140 -1.62 26.57 6.38
CA ILE A 140 -1.52 27.76 5.52
C ILE A 140 -0.44 28.74 6.00
N ASN A 141 0.14 29.49 5.07
CA ASN A 141 1.06 30.58 5.35
C ASN A 141 0.30 31.91 5.54
N SER A 142 0.94 32.90 6.18
CA SER A 142 0.39 34.26 6.24
C SER A 142 0.52 34.97 4.89
N ASN A 143 -0.43 35.86 4.62
CA ASN A 143 -0.39 36.69 3.41
C ASN A 143 0.71 37.75 3.48
N ASP A 144 1.01 38.25 4.68
CA ASP A 144 1.93 39.38 4.89
C ASP A 144 3.41 38.98 4.76
N LEU A 145 3.78 37.81 5.29
CA LEU A 145 5.17 37.32 5.31
C LEU A 145 5.39 36.11 4.37
N GLY A 146 4.35 35.30 4.15
CA GLY A 146 4.42 34.06 3.37
C GLY A 146 4.21 34.20 1.87
N ARG A 147 4.19 35.43 1.34
CA ARG A 147 3.99 35.68 -0.09
C ARG A 147 5.31 36.03 -0.78
N ILE A 148 5.83 35.10 -1.58
CA ILE A 148 6.93 35.39 -2.50
C ILE A 148 6.40 36.21 -3.68
N THR A 149 7.12 37.26 -4.04
CA THR A 149 6.82 38.11 -5.21
C THR A 149 8.05 38.26 -6.09
N GLU A 150 7.91 38.85 -7.29
CA GLU A 150 9.05 39.13 -8.18
C GLU A 150 10.09 40.09 -7.56
N LYS A 151 9.75 40.78 -6.48
CA LYS A 151 10.67 41.64 -5.73
C LYS A 151 11.51 40.87 -4.71
N THR A 152 11.07 39.68 -4.31
CA THR A 152 11.77 38.83 -3.35
C THR A 152 13.14 38.45 -3.90
N ARG A 153 14.17 38.52 -3.06
CA ARG A 153 15.54 38.11 -3.41
C ARG A 153 16.09 37.07 -2.45
N ASN A 154 15.70 37.15 -1.19
CA ASN A 154 16.12 36.23 -0.14
C ASN A 154 14.91 35.43 0.30
N ILE A 155 14.98 34.10 0.20
CA ILE A 155 13.87 33.21 0.50
C ILE A 155 14.20 32.40 1.74
N LEU A 156 13.35 32.50 2.77
CA LEU A 156 13.37 31.56 3.89
C LEU A 156 12.54 30.34 3.51
N VAL A 157 13.17 29.17 3.52
CA VAL A 157 12.52 27.87 3.35
C VAL A 157 12.31 27.26 4.72
N GLU A 158 11.09 26.86 5.02
CA GLU A 158 10.69 26.13 6.22
C GLU A 158 10.13 24.78 5.81
N VAL A 159 10.46 23.73 6.55
CA VAL A 159 9.76 22.46 6.47
C VAL A 159 9.43 22.00 7.88
N THR A 160 8.15 21.77 8.15
CA THR A 160 7.69 21.14 9.39
C THR A 160 7.16 19.74 9.15
N GLY A 161 7.25 18.85 10.13
CA GLY A 161 6.81 17.47 9.94
C GLY A 161 6.76 16.61 11.20
N THR A 162 6.32 15.37 10.99
CA THR A 162 6.25 14.31 12.01
C THR A 162 7.43 13.33 11.94
N SER A 163 8.25 13.41 10.89
CA SER A 163 9.46 12.59 10.72
C SER A 163 10.67 13.50 10.46
N PHE A 164 11.67 13.41 11.33
CA PHE A 164 12.87 14.25 11.29
C PHE A 164 13.64 14.12 9.96
N GLU A 165 13.95 12.89 9.55
CA GLU A 165 14.66 12.62 8.29
C GLU A 165 13.87 13.11 7.07
N THR A 166 12.55 12.92 7.06
CA THR A 166 11.71 13.41 5.95
C THR A 166 11.73 14.94 5.89
N VAL A 167 11.73 15.63 7.04
CA VAL A 167 11.84 17.09 7.11
C VAL A 167 13.18 17.57 6.54
N LEU A 168 14.29 16.97 6.97
CA LEU A 168 15.63 17.35 6.47
C LEU A 168 15.79 17.11 4.97
N ASN A 169 15.35 15.94 4.48
CA ASN A 169 15.43 15.60 3.05
C ASN A 169 14.55 16.52 2.20
N THR A 170 13.37 16.88 2.70
CA THR A 170 12.47 17.83 2.02
C THR A 170 13.11 19.21 1.95
N LEU A 171 13.64 19.71 3.07
CA LEU A 171 14.31 21.01 3.12
C LEU A 171 15.49 21.05 2.14
N MET A 172 16.33 20.01 2.16
CA MET A 172 17.44 19.87 1.24
C MET A 172 16.97 19.97 -0.20
N ASN A 173 16.01 19.14 -0.63
CA ASN A 173 15.51 19.14 -2.01
C ASN A 173 14.98 20.50 -2.47
N VAL A 174 14.18 21.18 -1.63
CA VAL A 174 13.65 22.52 -1.95
C VAL A 174 14.78 23.54 -2.02
N THR A 175 15.73 23.49 -1.10
CA THR A 175 16.87 24.41 -1.05
C THR A 175 17.79 24.23 -2.27
N LEU A 176 18.06 22.99 -2.68
CA LEU A 176 18.84 22.68 -3.87
C LEU A 176 18.14 23.14 -5.15
N ALA A 177 16.81 23.02 -5.23
CA ALA A 177 16.04 23.52 -6.37
C ALA A 177 16.11 25.06 -6.50
N LEU A 178 16.21 25.79 -5.39
CA LEU A 178 16.45 27.24 -5.40
C LEU A 178 17.91 27.58 -5.73
N ALA A 179 18.87 26.81 -5.22
CA ALA A 179 20.29 26.99 -5.54
C ALA A 179 20.60 26.72 -7.03
N ASP A 180 19.91 25.77 -7.66
CA ASP A 180 19.99 25.51 -9.10
C ASP A 180 19.56 26.72 -9.95
N ARG A 181 18.83 27.67 -9.35
CA ARG A 181 18.39 28.93 -9.97
C ARG A 181 19.30 30.12 -9.63
N GLY A 182 20.52 29.86 -9.16
CA GLY A 182 21.51 30.89 -8.84
C GLY A 182 21.47 31.39 -7.39
N GLY A 183 20.60 30.80 -6.54
CA GLY A 183 20.54 31.12 -5.13
C GLY A 183 21.75 30.61 -4.34
N ARG A 184 22.14 31.35 -3.30
CA ARG A 184 23.24 30.99 -2.39
C ARG A 184 22.67 30.49 -1.07
N ILE A 185 23.06 29.28 -0.67
CA ILE A 185 22.49 28.61 0.50
C ILE A 185 23.18 29.11 1.77
N ARG A 186 22.39 29.53 2.74
CA ARG A 186 22.81 29.89 4.10
C ARG A 186 22.14 28.99 5.12
N SER A 187 22.87 28.61 6.17
CA SER A 187 22.35 27.73 7.22
C SER A 187 21.51 28.46 8.24
N ALA A 188 20.55 27.76 8.82
CA ALA A 188 19.84 28.14 10.04
C ALA A 188 20.13 27.13 11.16
N LYS A 189 20.06 27.59 12.42
CA LYS A 189 20.23 26.75 13.61
C LYS A 189 18.88 26.50 14.28
N ILE A 190 18.59 25.24 14.60
CA ILE A 190 17.33 24.81 15.21
C ILE A 190 17.60 24.28 16.62
N HIS A 191 16.95 24.88 17.60
CA HIS A 191 17.02 24.51 19.02
C HIS A 191 15.83 23.63 19.39
N TYR A 192 16.09 22.34 19.57
CA TYR A 192 15.09 21.36 19.97
C TYR A 192 15.09 21.14 21.49
N PRO A 193 13.93 21.19 22.16
CA PRO A 193 13.83 21.01 23.61
C PRO A 193 13.68 19.52 24.01
N TYR A 194 13.98 18.59 23.10
CA TYR A 194 13.76 17.15 23.31
C TYR A 194 15.00 16.52 23.93
N GLU A 195 14.81 15.62 24.88
CA GLU A 195 15.92 14.91 25.53
C GLU A 195 16.72 14.12 24.49
N GLY A 196 18.05 14.29 24.49
CA GLY A 196 18.96 13.64 23.54
C GLY A 196 19.00 14.27 22.14
N PHE A 197 18.32 15.41 21.92
CA PHE A 197 18.50 16.22 20.71
C PHE A 197 19.46 17.38 20.97
N GLU A 198 20.50 17.47 20.14
CA GLU A 198 21.39 18.63 20.09
C GLU A 198 20.86 19.71 19.14
N ASP A 199 21.44 20.90 19.20
CA ASP A 199 21.20 21.94 18.21
C ASP A 199 21.52 21.45 16.80
N VAL A 200 20.59 21.63 15.87
CA VAL A 200 20.72 21.13 14.51
C VAL A 200 20.96 22.30 13.56
N VAL A 201 22.04 22.24 12.78
CA VAL A 201 22.27 23.18 11.67
C VAL A 201 21.70 22.60 10.38
N THR A 202 20.89 23.39 9.67
CA THR A 202 20.19 22.98 8.44
C THR A 202 20.41 23.98 7.31
N PRO A 203 20.45 23.55 6.03
CA PRO A 203 20.28 22.18 5.54
C PRO A 203 21.57 21.36 5.67
N ARG A 204 21.44 20.03 5.79
CA ARG A 204 22.59 19.10 5.77
C ARG A 204 22.88 18.71 4.32
N LEU A 205 24.00 19.14 3.78
CA LEU A 205 24.39 18.91 2.38
C LEU A 205 25.59 17.94 2.26
N GLU A 206 25.77 17.07 3.25
CA GLU A 206 26.90 16.14 3.31
C GLU A 206 26.82 15.08 2.21
N THR A 207 27.96 14.82 1.57
CA THR A 207 28.11 13.72 0.62
C THR A 207 28.47 12.45 1.38
N ARG A 208 27.95 11.31 0.91
CA ARG A 208 28.28 10.00 1.49
C ARG A 208 29.31 9.31 0.62
N ARG A 209 30.24 8.58 1.23
CA ARG A 209 31.22 7.76 0.51
C ARG A 209 30.86 6.29 0.63
N LEU A 210 30.92 5.60 -0.51
CA LEU A 210 30.71 4.16 -0.61
C LEU A 210 31.91 3.55 -1.33
N THR A 211 32.35 2.39 -0.88
CA THR A 211 33.36 1.60 -1.57
C THR A 211 32.73 0.33 -2.10
N ILE A 212 32.82 0.11 -3.41
CA ILE A 212 32.19 -1.04 -4.08
C ILE A 212 33.26 -1.85 -4.79
N ASP A 213 33.22 -3.17 -4.63
CA ASP A 213 34.13 -4.06 -5.34
C ASP A 213 33.60 -4.31 -6.77
N LEU A 214 34.48 -4.20 -7.76
CA LEU A 214 34.18 -4.42 -9.16
C LEU A 214 33.70 -5.85 -9.42
N LYS A 215 34.17 -6.85 -8.66
CA LYS A 215 33.67 -8.23 -8.74
C LYS A 215 32.21 -8.31 -8.32
N TYR A 216 31.79 -7.50 -7.33
CA TYR A 216 30.39 -7.44 -6.92
C TYR A 216 29.52 -6.90 -8.06
N ILE A 217 29.93 -5.78 -8.68
CA ILE A 217 29.25 -5.16 -9.82
C ILE A 217 29.09 -6.18 -10.96
N ARG A 218 30.20 -6.81 -11.38
CA ARG A 218 30.19 -7.80 -12.47
C ARG A 218 29.34 -9.02 -12.16
N ARG A 219 29.37 -9.50 -10.91
CA ARG A 219 28.59 -10.66 -10.48
C ARG A 219 27.09 -10.38 -10.53
N VAL A 220 26.66 -9.21 -10.07
CA VAL A 220 25.25 -8.83 -10.05
C VAL A 220 24.74 -8.57 -11.47
N LEU A 221 25.49 -7.81 -12.27
CA LEU A 221 25.06 -7.44 -13.63
C LEU A 221 25.26 -8.56 -14.65
N GLY A 222 26.14 -9.53 -14.37
CA GLY A 222 26.52 -10.57 -15.32
C GLY A 222 27.37 -10.05 -16.51
N LEU A 223 27.84 -8.81 -16.42
CA LEU A 223 28.64 -8.10 -17.41
C LEU A 223 30.12 -8.06 -17.00
N ASP A 224 31.04 -8.19 -17.95
CA ASP A 224 32.47 -8.02 -17.70
C ASP A 224 32.90 -6.57 -17.93
N LEU A 225 32.49 -5.68 -17.02
CA LEU A 225 32.76 -4.24 -17.12
C LEU A 225 34.19 -3.89 -16.68
N LYS A 226 34.90 -3.13 -17.52
CA LYS A 226 36.22 -2.56 -17.17
C LYS A 226 36.05 -1.42 -16.16
N PRO A 227 37.07 -1.14 -15.32
CA PRO A 227 36.96 -0.09 -14.31
C PRO A 227 36.68 1.31 -14.88
N LEU A 228 37.21 1.63 -16.08
CA LEU A 228 36.95 2.90 -16.76
C LEU A 228 35.49 3.03 -17.25
N GLU A 229 34.89 1.93 -17.73
CA GLU A 229 33.48 1.92 -18.17
C GLU A 229 32.55 2.15 -16.97
N VAL A 230 32.86 1.51 -15.84
CA VAL A 230 32.12 1.73 -14.58
C VAL A 230 32.22 3.18 -14.13
N LYS A 231 33.41 3.77 -14.18
CA LYS A 231 33.60 5.19 -13.85
C LYS A 231 32.72 6.09 -14.73
N GLU A 232 32.75 5.90 -16.04
CA GLU A 232 31.96 6.71 -16.98
C GLU A 232 30.44 6.56 -16.73
N MET A 233 29.97 5.34 -16.46
CA MET A 233 28.57 5.07 -16.12
C MET A 233 28.14 5.76 -14.82
N LEU A 234 28.98 5.69 -13.79
CA LEU A 234 28.72 6.36 -12.51
C LEU A 234 28.70 7.89 -12.65
N GLU A 235 29.62 8.46 -13.43
CA GLU A 235 29.65 9.90 -13.70
C GLU A 235 28.42 10.35 -14.50
N ARG A 236 27.97 9.56 -15.49
CA ARG A 236 26.72 9.77 -16.23
C ARG A 236 25.49 9.70 -15.30
N ALA A 237 25.52 8.80 -14.31
CA ALA A 237 24.51 8.68 -13.26
C ALA A 237 24.66 9.74 -12.13
N ARG A 238 25.54 10.74 -12.33
CA ARG A 238 25.80 11.89 -11.45
C ARG A 238 26.49 11.59 -10.11
N TYR A 239 27.09 10.41 -9.95
CA TYR A 239 28.00 10.16 -8.84
C TYR A 239 29.34 10.89 -9.02
N GLY A 240 30.02 11.14 -7.91
CA GLY A 240 31.45 11.42 -7.90
C GLY A 240 32.24 10.11 -7.86
N VAL A 241 33.34 10.02 -8.60
CA VAL A 241 34.24 8.87 -8.53
C VAL A 241 35.57 9.38 -7.99
N LEU A 242 35.87 9.05 -6.73
CA LEU A 242 37.05 9.54 -6.02
C LEU A 242 38.32 8.79 -6.46
N GLY A 243 38.17 7.49 -6.75
CA GLY A 243 39.29 6.67 -7.16
C GLY A 243 38.87 5.28 -7.61
N VAL A 244 39.73 4.67 -8.40
CA VAL A 244 39.65 3.26 -8.79
C VAL A 244 40.98 2.62 -8.40
N GLU A 245 40.99 1.87 -7.30
CA GLU A 245 42.18 1.21 -6.77
C GLU A 245 42.03 -0.31 -6.90
N GLY A 246 42.76 -0.91 -7.83
CA GLY A 246 42.71 -2.35 -8.07
C GLY A 246 41.30 -2.85 -8.44
N SER A 247 40.65 -3.56 -7.52
CA SER A 247 39.27 -4.05 -7.69
C SER A 247 38.21 -3.19 -7.00
N ARG A 248 38.56 -2.05 -6.39
CA ARG A 248 37.62 -1.22 -5.63
C ARG A 248 37.38 0.12 -6.32
N VAL A 249 36.13 0.54 -6.33
CA VAL A 249 35.69 1.86 -6.79
C VAL A 249 35.18 2.63 -5.58
N GLU A 250 35.78 3.78 -5.31
CA GLU A 250 35.30 4.71 -4.29
C GLU A 250 34.36 5.73 -4.94
N VAL A 251 33.11 5.71 -4.50
CA VAL A 251 32.00 6.47 -5.05
C VAL A 251 31.55 7.49 -4.02
N GLU A 252 31.43 8.73 -4.46
CA GLU A 252 30.81 9.81 -3.71
C GLU A 252 29.36 9.97 -4.16
N VAL A 253 28.45 9.74 -3.22
CA VAL A 253 27.01 9.89 -3.39
C VAL A 253 26.64 11.32 -3.04
N PRO A 254 26.06 12.10 -3.98
CA PRO A 254 25.62 13.45 -3.71
C PRO A 254 24.48 13.47 -2.69
N CYS A 255 24.39 14.54 -1.90
CA CYS A 255 23.39 14.69 -0.84
C CYS A 255 21.94 14.52 -1.33
N TYR A 256 21.62 14.94 -2.55
CA TYR A 256 20.28 14.81 -3.14
C TYR A 256 19.87 13.38 -3.51
N ARG A 257 20.80 12.41 -3.52
CA ARG A 257 20.51 10.99 -3.78
C ARG A 257 20.15 10.25 -2.49
N ILE A 258 19.00 10.62 -1.93
CA ILE A 258 18.44 10.03 -0.71
C ILE A 258 18.00 8.57 -0.88
N ASP A 259 17.81 8.15 -2.14
CA ASP A 259 17.43 6.80 -2.54
C ASP A 259 18.59 5.79 -2.40
N VAL A 260 19.84 6.26 -2.37
CA VAL A 260 21.03 5.39 -2.29
C VAL A 260 21.32 5.00 -0.85
N MET A 261 20.88 3.81 -0.47
CA MET A 261 21.02 3.26 0.88
C MET A 261 22.04 2.13 0.95
N HIS A 262 22.27 1.43 -0.16
CA HIS A 262 23.12 0.26 -0.25
C HIS A 262 23.93 0.27 -1.57
N PRO A 263 25.10 -0.40 -1.63
CA PRO A 263 25.87 -0.53 -2.88
C PRO A 263 25.10 -1.07 -4.09
N ILE A 264 23.97 -1.76 -3.86
CA ILE A 264 23.14 -2.30 -4.95
C ILE A 264 22.42 -1.18 -5.73
N ASP A 265 22.08 -0.06 -5.08
CA ASP A 265 21.41 1.08 -5.73
C ASP A 265 22.39 1.77 -6.71
N VAL A 266 23.68 1.77 -6.35
CA VAL A 266 24.74 2.22 -7.26
C VAL A 266 24.93 1.25 -8.43
N VAL A 267 24.78 -0.06 -8.20
CA VAL A 267 24.82 -1.09 -9.26
C VAL A 267 23.62 -0.97 -10.21
N GLU A 268 22.43 -0.66 -9.69
CA GLU A 268 21.24 -0.36 -10.48
C GLU A 268 21.52 0.81 -11.44
N ASP A 269 22.05 1.92 -10.93
CA ASP A 269 22.38 3.08 -11.77
C ASP A 269 23.43 2.79 -12.83
N ILE A 270 24.42 1.96 -12.52
CA ILE A 270 25.39 1.48 -13.52
C ILE A 270 24.66 0.75 -14.65
N ALA A 271 23.68 -0.10 -14.31
CA ALA A 271 22.91 -0.84 -15.29
C ALA A 271 21.96 0.06 -16.09
N ILE A 272 21.35 1.08 -15.47
CA ILE A 272 20.56 2.10 -16.18
C ILE A 272 21.46 2.87 -17.16
N ALA A 273 22.65 3.29 -16.73
CA ALA A 273 23.60 4.00 -17.58
C ALA A 273 24.17 3.12 -18.72
N TYR A 274 24.22 1.80 -18.50
CA TYR A 274 24.61 0.81 -19.52
C TYR A 274 23.53 0.59 -20.60
N ASP A 275 22.25 0.74 -20.24
CA ASP A 275 21.03 0.34 -20.96
C ASP A 275 20.68 -1.14 -20.77
N TYR A 276 19.58 -1.40 -20.04
CA TYR A 276 19.06 -2.75 -19.77
C TYR A 276 18.82 -3.55 -21.06
N ASN A 277 18.43 -2.89 -22.15
CA ASN A 277 18.13 -3.56 -23.42
C ASN A 277 19.37 -4.15 -24.09
N ARG A 278 20.57 -3.75 -23.67
CA ARG A 278 21.85 -4.26 -24.18
C ARG A 278 22.39 -5.43 -23.36
N ILE A 279 21.71 -5.81 -22.27
CA ILE A 279 22.11 -6.94 -21.43
C ILE A 279 21.56 -8.22 -22.07
N GLU A 280 22.45 -9.06 -22.60
CA GLU A 280 22.08 -10.31 -23.23
C GLU A 280 21.44 -11.28 -22.21
N PRO A 281 20.21 -11.78 -22.46
CA PRO A 281 19.56 -12.72 -21.56
C PRO A 281 20.34 -14.04 -21.51
N ARG A 282 20.45 -14.62 -20.32
CA ARG A 282 21.13 -15.91 -20.10
C ARG A 282 20.22 -16.85 -19.34
N TRP A 283 20.18 -18.11 -19.78
CA TRP A 283 19.49 -19.15 -19.03
C TRP A 283 20.21 -19.41 -17.70
N PRO A 284 19.47 -19.44 -16.56
CA PRO A 284 20.06 -19.80 -15.29
C PRO A 284 20.53 -21.25 -15.34
N ARG A 285 21.75 -21.51 -14.86
CA ARG A 285 22.31 -22.88 -14.77
C ARG A 285 21.85 -23.53 -13.47
N LEU A 286 20.57 -23.88 -13.39
CA LEU A 286 19.98 -24.56 -12.24
C LEU A 286 19.78 -26.04 -12.59
N PRO A 287 20.50 -26.99 -11.96
CA PRO A 287 20.30 -28.42 -12.19
C PRO A 287 19.12 -28.91 -11.32
N THR A 288 17.91 -28.45 -11.60
CA THR A 288 16.70 -28.82 -10.86
C THR A 288 15.64 -29.41 -11.78
N VAL A 289 14.86 -30.36 -11.25
CA VAL A 289 13.70 -30.94 -11.93
C VAL A 289 12.46 -30.49 -11.16
N GLY A 290 11.51 -29.90 -11.87
CA GLY A 290 10.23 -29.51 -11.30
C GLY A 290 9.27 -30.71 -11.19
N SER A 291 8.43 -30.72 -10.15
CA SER A 291 7.32 -31.65 -10.03
C SER A 291 6.07 -30.92 -9.57
N LYS A 292 4.89 -31.36 -10.03
CA LYS A 292 3.61 -30.85 -9.49
C LYS A 292 3.46 -31.29 -8.03
N ALA A 293 2.99 -30.38 -7.18
CA ALA A 293 2.59 -30.71 -5.82
C ALA A 293 1.46 -31.77 -5.85
N PRO A 294 1.39 -32.69 -4.87
CA PRO A 294 0.34 -33.71 -4.81
C PRO A 294 -1.08 -33.13 -4.90
N ALA A 295 -1.34 -32.00 -4.22
CA ALA A 295 -2.61 -31.29 -4.30
C ALA A 295 -3.00 -30.90 -5.74
N CYS A 296 -2.04 -30.36 -6.51
CA CYS A 296 -2.29 -30.02 -7.91
C CYS A 296 -2.64 -31.23 -8.77
N LYS A 297 -1.99 -32.39 -8.53
CA LYS A 297 -2.29 -33.62 -9.27
C LYS A 297 -3.70 -34.11 -8.98
N LEU A 298 -4.11 -34.12 -7.71
CA LEU A 298 -5.46 -34.50 -7.32
C LEU A 298 -6.51 -33.55 -7.92
N ARG A 299 -6.30 -32.23 -7.80
CA ARG A 299 -7.20 -31.23 -8.39
C ARG A 299 -7.37 -31.43 -9.89
N GLU A 300 -6.28 -31.63 -10.63
CA GLU A 300 -6.34 -31.86 -12.08
C GLU A 300 -7.11 -33.15 -12.41
N ALA A 301 -6.85 -34.24 -11.69
CA ALA A 301 -7.58 -35.50 -11.87
C ALA A 301 -9.09 -35.35 -11.59
N VAL A 302 -9.46 -34.67 -10.49
CA VAL A 302 -10.86 -34.38 -10.16
C VAL A 302 -11.54 -33.56 -11.25
N ARG A 303 -10.88 -32.50 -11.76
CA ARG A 303 -11.39 -31.69 -12.87
C ARG A 303 -11.62 -32.51 -14.13
N GLU A 304 -10.66 -33.35 -14.51
CA GLU A 304 -10.78 -34.23 -15.68
C GLU A 304 -11.96 -35.19 -15.56
N VAL A 305 -12.16 -35.79 -14.38
CA VAL A 305 -13.31 -36.68 -14.12
C VAL A 305 -14.64 -35.92 -14.23
N MET A 306 -14.75 -34.75 -13.59
CA MET A 306 -15.99 -33.95 -13.63
C MET A 306 -16.35 -33.49 -15.05
N VAL A 307 -15.34 -33.06 -15.83
CA VAL A 307 -15.52 -32.73 -17.26
C VAL A 307 -15.96 -33.97 -18.04
N GLY A 308 -15.36 -35.14 -17.77
CA GLY A 308 -15.75 -36.43 -18.38
C GLY A 308 -17.19 -36.84 -18.06
N LEU A 309 -17.72 -36.46 -16.89
CA LEU A 309 -19.12 -36.65 -16.49
C LEU A 309 -20.08 -35.62 -17.11
N GLY A 310 -19.56 -34.71 -17.94
CA GLY A 310 -20.34 -33.70 -18.65
C GLY A 310 -20.67 -32.46 -17.82
N PHE A 311 -19.92 -32.19 -16.74
CA PHE A 311 -20.05 -30.95 -16.00
C PHE A 311 -19.18 -29.84 -16.61
N GLN A 312 -19.68 -28.61 -16.53
CA GLN A 312 -18.96 -27.40 -16.90
C GLN A 312 -18.30 -26.80 -15.65
N GLU A 313 -16.98 -26.61 -15.69
CA GLU A 313 -16.28 -25.90 -14.61
C GLU A 313 -16.65 -24.42 -14.63
N VAL A 314 -16.90 -23.86 -13.44
CA VAL A 314 -17.10 -22.43 -13.21
C VAL A 314 -16.06 -21.92 -12.22
N LEU A 315 -15.82 -20.61 -12.25
CA LEU A 315 -14.92 -19.93 -11.32
C LEU A 315 -15.65 -18.77 -10.67
N SER A 316 -15.97 -18.91 -9.39
CA SER A 316 -16.62 -17.85 -8.62
C SER A 316 -15.62 -17.09 -7.75
N PHE A 317 -16.06 -15.96 -7.17
CA PHE A 317 -15.23 -15.18 -6.27
C PHE A 317 -15.07 -15.90 -4.92
N THR A 318 -13.88 -15.81 -4.33
CA THR A 318 -13.65 -16.27 -2.95
C THR A 318 -14.35 -15.38 -1.92
N MET A 319 -14.58 -14.12 -2.25
CA MET A 319 -15.34 -13.19 -1.41
C MET A 319 -16.84 -13.34 -1.64
N SER A 320 -17.60 -13.25 -0.56
CA SER A 320 -19.05 -13.31 -0.55
C SER A 320 -19.61 -12.43 0.58
N ASN A 321 -20.85 -12.70 0.97
CA ASN A 321 -21.54 -12.05 2.06
C ASN A 321 -22.34 -13.10 2.87
N PRO A 322 -22.58 -12.87 4.18
CA PRO A 322 -23.29 -13.83 5.05
C PRO A 322 -24.68 -14.22 4.53
N GLU A 323 -25.41 -13.27 3.93
CA GLU A 323 -26.73 -13.51 3.36
C GLU A 323 -26.69 -14.54 2.23
N SER A 324 -25.68 -14.48 1.37
CA SER A 324 -25.50 -15.44 0.27
C SER A 324 -24.98 -16.77 0.79
N LEU A 325 -24.02 -16.77 1.71
CA LEU A 325 -23.42 -18.01 2.24
C LEU A 325 -24.38 -18.83 3.10
N TYR A 326 -25.28 -18.19 3.86
CA TYR A 326 -26.12 -18.88 4.85
C TYR A 326 -27.61 -18.55 4.71
N GLY A 327 -27.96 -17.26 4.68
CA GLY A 327 -29.37 -16.82 4.68
C GLY A 327 -30.18 -17.46 3.53
N LYS A 328 -29.70 -17.29 2.29
CA LYS A 328 -30.33 -17.91 1.11
C LYS A 328 -30.22 -19.43 1.08
N MET A 329 -29.25 -19.99 1.79
CA MET A 329 -29.04 -21.44 1.94
C MET A 329 -29.87 -22.05 3.09
N ASN A 330 -30.76 -21.26 3.72
CA ASN A 330 -31.61 -21.69 4.83
C ASN A 330 -30.79 -22.21 6.02
N LEU A 331 -29.68 -21.54 6.30
CA LEU A 331 -28.81 -21.80 7.45
C LEU A 331 -28.70 -20.55 8.30
N ASN A 332 -28.52 -20.75 9.60
CA ASN A 332 -28.09 -19.70 10.51
C ASN A 332 -26.60 -19.91 10.77
N PRO A 333 -25.72 -18.95 10.44
CA PRO A 333 -24.30 -19.11 10.73
C PRO A 333 -24.11 -19.15 12.24
N GLU A 334 -23.26 -20.07 12.72
CA GLU A 334 -22.76 -19.95 14.08
C GLU A 334 -21.97 -18.64 14.21
N PRO A 335 -22.03 -17.95 15.36
CA PRO A 335 -21.14 -16.84 15.65
C PRO A 335 -19.70 -17.27 15.32
N GLU A 336 -18.93 -16.41 14.66
CA GLU A 336 -17.51 -16.65 14.37
C GLU A 336 -17.21 -17.73 13.31
N SER A 337 -18.20 -18.31 12.63
CA SER A 337 -17.96 -19.31 11.58
C SER A 337 -17.34 -18.77 10.27
N ILE A 338 -17.24 -17.45 10.11
CA ILE A 338 -16.74 -16.78 8.91
C ILE A 338 -15.63 -15.76 9.17
N VAL A 339 -14.79 -15.55 8.17
CA VAL A 339 -13.75 -14.52 8.16
C VAL A 339 -14.30 -13.28 7.45
N GLU A 340 -14.43 -12.18 8.18
CA GLU A 340 -14.99 -10.92 7.68
C GLU A 340 -13.91 -9.91 7.32
N VAL A 341 -14.23 -9.03 6.37
CA VAL A 341 -13.40 -7.89 5.98
C VAL A 341 -13.82 -6.69 6.83
N GLU A 342 -12.88 -6.08 7.53
CA GLU A 342 -13.16 -4.96 8.44
C GLU A 342 -13.75 -3.73 7.72
N ASN A 343 -13.20 -3.38 6.56
CA ASN A 343 -13.57 -2.17 5.81
C ASN A 343 -13.93 -2.48 4.34
N PRO A 344 -15.04 -3.21 4.09
CA PRO A 344 -15.40 -3.64 2.74
C PRO A 344 -15.90 -2.44 1.93
N ARG A 345 -15.33 -2.24 0.74
CA ARG A 345 -15.75 -1.16 -0.17
C ARG A 345 -16.99 -1.51 -1.00
N ILE A 346 -17.34 -2.79 -1.07
CA ILE A 346 -18.44 -3.34 -1.86
C ILE A 346 -19.28 -4.23 -0.94
N GLN A 347 -20.60 -3.98 -0.88
CA GLN A 347 -21.52 -4.67 0.03
C GLN A 347 -21.62 -6.19 -0.21
N TYR A 348 -21.33 -6.65 -1.42
CA TYR A 348 -21.36 -8.08 -1.76
C TYR A 348 -20.10 -8.84 -1.34
N PHE A 349 -19.03 -8.14 -0.95
CA PHE A 349 -17.72 -8.72 -0.62
C PHE A 349 -17.32 -8.33 0.81
N THR A 350 -18.10 -8.81 1.77
CA THR A 350 -17.94 -8.52 3.20
C THR A 350 -17.26 -9.66 3.97
N CYS A 351 -17.26 -10.89 3.44
CA CYS A 351 -16.58 -12.03 4.05
C CYS A 351 -15.94 -12.96 3.01
N LEU A 352 -15.14 -13.90 3.47
CA LEU A 352 -14.59 -14.99 2.67
C LEU A 352 -15.52 -16.21 2.73
N ARG A 353 -15.69 -16.90 1.59
CA ARG A 353 -16.47 -18.15 1.53
C ARG A 353 -15.75 -19.27 2.28
N ASN A 354 -16.50 -20.01 3.08
CA ASN A 354 -16.05 -21.23 3.77
C ASN A 354 -16.60 -22.52 3.12
N TRP A 355 -17.45 -22.39 2.11
CA TRP A 355 -17.97 -23.47 1.27
C TRP A 355 -18.34 -22.97 -0.12
N LEU A 356 -18.50 -23.87 -1.10
CA LEU A 356 -18.60 -23.53 -2.53
C LEU A 356 -20.04 -23.53 -3.03
N LEU A 357 -20.90 -24.38 -2.48
CA LEU A 357 -22.28 -24.54 -2.95
C LEU A 357 -23.07 -23.23 -3.13
N PRO A 358 -23.05 -22.27 -2.18
CA PRO A 358 -23.79 -21.02 -2.37
C PRO A 358 -23.33 -20.23 -3.61
N SER A 359 -22.05 -20.32 -3.95
CA SER A 359 -21.48 -19.64 -5.12
C SER A 359 -21.98 -20.28 -6.43
N LEU A 360 -22.14 -21.61 -6.45
CA LEU A 360 -22.74 -22.33 -7.57
C LEU A 360 -24.23 -22.02 -7.71
N MET A 361 -24.95 -21.93 -6.58
CA MET A 361 -26.36 -21.52 -6.56
C MET A 361 -26.54 -20.10 -7.08
N GLU A 362 -25.67 -19.18 -6.68
CA GLU A 362 -25.64 -17.82 -7.21
C GLU A 362 -25.37 -17.81 -8.73
N PHE A 363 -24.41 -18.60 -9.20
CA PHE A 363 -24.13 -18.72 -10.63
C PHE A 363 -25.36 -19.21 -11.41
N LEU A 364 -26.02 -20.28 -10.95
CA LEU A 364 -27.22 -20.81 -11.57
C LEU A 364 -28.38 -19.80 -11.54
N SER A 365 -28.53 -19.03 -10.44
CA SER A 365 -29.58 -18.01 -10.32
C SER A 365 -29.49 -16.93 -11.40
N ARG A 366 -28.27 -16.62 -11.85
CA ARG A 366 -28.01 -15.66 -12.93
C ARG A 366 -28.19 -16.27 -14.33
N ASN A 367 -28.19 -17.60 -14.42
CA ASN A 367 -28.24 -18.37 -15.67
C ASN A 367 -29.54 -19.18 -15.84
N VAL A 368 -30.62 -18.84 -15.14
CA VAL A 368 -31.94 -19.50 -15.27
C VAL A 368 -32.54 -19.46 -16.67
N HIS A 369 -32.03 -18.61 -17.55
CA HIS A 369 -32.47 -18.45 -18.94
C HIS A 369 -31.73 -19.39 -19.91
N VAL A 370 -30.67 -20.07 -19.45
CA VAL A 370 -29.90 -21.04 -20.24
C VAL A 370 -30.62 -22.39 -20.24
N GLU A 371 -30.48 -23.16 -21.32
CA GLU A 371 -31.13 -24.46 -21.48
C GLU A 371 -30.73 -25.46 -20.39
N TYR A 372 -31.67 -26.32 -20.03
CA TYR A 372 -31.49 -27.44 -19.10
C TYR A 372 -31.20 -28.73 -19.88
N PRO A 373 -30.45 -29.71 -19.31
CA PRO A 373 -29.92 -29.74 -17.96
C PRO A 373 -28.69 -28.85 -17.79
N GLN A 374 -28.58 -28.18 -16.64
CA GLN A 374 -27.37 -27.44 -16.27
C GLN A 374 -26.60 -28.28 -15.25
N ARG A 375 -25.33 -28.56 -15.57
CA ARG A 375 -24.39 -29.32 -14.73
C ARG A 375 -23.13 -28.49 -14.56
N VAL A 376 -22.96 -27.91 -13.37
CA VAL A 376 -21.83 -27.03 -13.06
C VAL A 376 -21.05 -27.55 -11.87
N PHE A 377 -19.74 -27.34 -11.90
CA PHE A 377 -18.87 -27.66 -10.78
C PHE A 377 -17.79 -26.61 -10.60
N GLU A 378 -17.22 -26.53 -9.40
CA GLU A 378 -16.06 -25.72 -9.11
C GLU A 378 -15.11 -26.50 -8.19
N VAL A 379 -13.82 -26.46 -8.52
CA VAL A 379 -12.76 -26.81 -7.56
C VAL A 379 -12.06 -25.54 -7.14
N GLY A 380 -12.11 -25.21 -5.85
CA GLY A 380 -11.58 -23.95 -5.35
C GLY A 380 -11.36 -23.93 -3.85
N TYR A 381 -10.66 -22.90 -3.40
CA TYR A 381 -10.37 -22.70 -1.98
C TYR A 381 -11.57 -22.09 -1.24
N CYS A 382 -11.73 -22.56 -0.01
CA CYS A 382 -12.62 -22.08 1.01
C CYS A 382 -11.80 -21.79 2.27
N ILE A 383 -12.13 -20.71 2.98
CA ILE A 383 -11.37 -20.26 4.13
C ILE A 383 -12.17 -20.62 5.37
N VAL A 384 -11.59 -21.46 6.21
CA VAL A 384 -12.15 -21.85 7.50
C VAL A 384 -11.34 -21.21 8.62
N ARG A 385 -11.98 -20.92 9.75
CA ARG A 385 -11.25 -20.49 10.95
C ARG A 385 -10.50 -21.67 11.55
N ASP A 386 -9.30 -21.40 12.04
CA ASP A 386 -8.41 -22.37 12.67
C ASP A 386 -7.56 -21.65 13.71
N GLU A 387 -7.93 -21.74 14.99
CA GLU A 387 -7.25 -21.01 16.07
C GLU A 387 -5.79 -21.43 16.28
N GLU A 388 -5.39 -22.60 15.78
CA GLU A 388 -4.02 -23.10 15.89
C GLU A 388 -3.10 -22.55 14.79
N ALA A 389 -3.68 -22.03 13.69
CA ALA A 389 -2.92 -21.43 12.60
C ALA A 389 -2.41 -20.02 12.96
N GLU A 390 -1.23 -19.64 12.44
CA GLU A 390 -0.60 -18.33 12.71
C GLU A 390 -1.52 -17.14 12.40
N ASN A 391 -2.29 -17.25 11.32
CA ASN A 391 -3.25 -16.26 10.84
C ASN A 391 -4.70 -16.57 11.28
N MET A 392 -4.89 -17.49 12.22
CA MET A 392 -6.19 -17.98 12.73
C MET A 392 -7.14 -18.53 11.64
N THR A 393 -6.61 -18.89 10.46
CA THR A 393 -7.39 -19.35 9.31
C THR A 393 -6.66 -20.43 8.54
N ARG A 394 -7.42 -21.28 7.83
CA ARG A 394 -6.87 -22.32 6.98
C ARG A 394 -7.58 -22.32 5.63
N ASP A 395 -6.78 -22.39 4.56
CA ASP A 395 -7.27 -22.59 3.21
C ASP A 395 -7.55 -24.08 2.98
N VAL A 396 -8.80 -24.40 2.68
CA VAL A 396 -9.26 -25.76 2.41
C VAL A 396 -9.69 -25.85 0.96
N GLU A 397 -9.11 -26.78 0.21
CA GLU A 397 -9.51 -27.02 -1.18
C GLU A 397 -10.76 -27.91 -1.22
N LYS A 398 -11.80 -27.46 -1.92
CA LYS A 398 -13.07 -28.18 -2.03
C LYS A 398 -13.47 -28.36 -3.49
N LEU A 399 -14.28 -29.39 -3.74
CA LEU A 399 -15.06 -29.57 -4.95
C LEU A 399 -16.52 -29.36 -4.57
N ALA A 400 -17.26 -28.58 -5.35
CA ALA A 400 -18.72 -28.65 -5.33
C ALA A 400 -19.27 -28.83 -6.74
N CYS A 401 -20.41 -29.49 -6.85
CA CYS A 401 -21.14 -29.59 -8.10
C CYS A 401 -22.65 -29.55 -7.89
N VAL A 402 -23.37 -29.00 -8.87
CA VAL A 402 -24.82 -28.90 -8.86
C VAL A 402 -25.37 -29.33 -10.23
N THR A 403 -26.38 -30.19 -10.21
CA THR A 403 -27.18 -30.54 -11.37
C THR A 403 -28.59 -30.01 -11.20
N THR A 404 -29.12 -29.28 -12.18
CA THR A 404 -30.50 -28.80 -12.17
C THR A 404 -31.21 -29.08 -13.50
N HIS A 405 -32.40 -29.67 -13.40
CA HIS A 405 -33.39 -29.94 -14.46
C HIS A 405 -34.65 -30.51 -13.82
N SER A 406 -35.70 -30.79 -14.60
CA SER A 406 -37.01 -31.19 -14.07
C SER A 406 -37.02 -32.48 -13.23
N ASN A 407 -36.05 -33.37 -13.45
CA ASN A 407 -35.97 -34.68 -12.79
C ASN A 407 -34.75 -34.82 -11.87
N ALA A 408 -34.03 -33.72 -11.59
CA ALA A 408 -32.84 -33.75 -10.75
C ALA A 408 -33.20 -34.29 -9.36
N ASN A 409 -32.48 -35.31 -8.91
CA ASN A 409 -32.79 -36.03 -7.68
C ASN A 409 -31.51 -36.57 -7.02
N PHE A 410 -31.67 -37.15 -5.83
CA PHE A 410 -30.59 -37.69 -5.02
C PHE A 410 -29.81 -38.81 -5.73
N ALA A 411 -30.51 -39.68 -6.47
CA ALA A 411 -29.87 -40.81 -7.15
C ALA A 411 -28.91 -40.34 -8.27
N GLU A 412 -29.22 -39.23 -8.96
CA GLU A 412 -28.32 -38.63 -9.95
C GLU A 412 -27.06 -38.07 -9.28
N ALA A 413 -27.19 -37.35 -8.16
CA ALA A 413 -26.04 -36.90 -7.39
C ALA A 413 -25.22 -38.11 -6.90
N LYS A 414 -25.87 -39.16 -6.37
CA LYS A 414 -25.19 -40.36 -5.91
C LYS A 414 -24.38 -41.01 -7.04
N ALA A 415 -24.94 -41.09 -8.26
CA ALA A 415 -24.23 -41.65 -9.41
C ALA A 415 -22.98 -40.84 -9.79
N VAL A 416 -23.02 -39.50 -9.68
CA VAL A 416 -21.86 -38.62 -9.89
C VAL A 416 -20.81 -38.86 -8.81
N LEU A 417 -21.23 -38.95 -7.55
CA LEU A 417 -20.35 -39.25 -6.41
C LEU A 417 -19.67 -40.63 -6.56
N ASP A 418 -20.45 -41.66 -6.89
CA ASP A 418 -19.97 -43.03 -7.14
C ASP A 418 -18.90 -43.01 -8.23
N ALA A 419 -19.15 -42.34 -9.37
CA ALA A 419 -18.20 -42.27 -10.48
C ALA A 419 -16.92 -41.51 -10.11
N LEU A 420 -17.03 -40.41 -9.36
CA LEU A 420 -15.89 -39.62 -8.92
C LEU A 420 -15.00 -40.40 -7.96
N LEU A 421 -15.55 -40.93 -6.87
CA LEU A 421 -14.76 -41.61 -5.83
C LEU A 421 -14.23 -42.96 -6.31
N THR A 422 -14.96 -43.67 -7.18
CA THR A 422 -14.44 -44.89 -7.83
C THR A 422 -13.25 -44.58 -8.74
N SER A 423 -13.27 -43.46 -9.48
CA SER A 423 -12.15 -43.03 -10.32
C SER A 423 -10.90 -42.69 -9.50
N LEU A 424 -11.09 -42.27 -8.24
CA LEU A 424 -10.02 -42.03 -7.27
C LEU A 424 -9.65 -43.29 -6.46
N SER A 425 -10.31 -44.43 -6.69
CA SER A 425 -10.13 -45.68 -5.92
C SER A 425 -10.46 -45.55 -4.43
N ILE A 426 -11.41 -44.67 -4.08
CA ILE A 426 -11.84 -44.43 -2.70
C ILE A 426 -13.17 -45.11 -2.43
N GLN A 427 -13.22 -45.94 -1.38
CA GLN A 427 -14.45 -46.51 -0.85
C GLN A 427 -15.12 -45.50 0.09
N TYR A 428 -16.44 -45.40 0.05
CA TYR A 428 -17.18 -44.43 0.86
C TYR A 428 -18.53 -44.98 1.32
N GLU A 429 -19.05 -44.38 2.38
CA GLU A 429 -20.39 -44.60 2.92
C GLU A 429 -21.17 -43.28 2.93
N ILE A 430 -22.50 -43.38 2.92
CA ILE A 430 -23.39 -42.24 3.08
C ILE A 430 -24.21 -42.47 4.34
N GLU A 431 -24.05 -41.57 5.30
CA GLU A 431 -24.84 -41.55 6.54
C GLU A 431 -25.96 -40.51 6.40
N GLU A 432 -27.18 -40.85 6.80
CA GLU A 432 -28.30 -39.90 6.81
C GLU A 432 -27.97 -38.71 7.72
N THR A 433 -28.25 -37.50 7.24
CA THR A 433 -27.96 -36.27 7.99
C THR A 433 -29.05 -35.23 7.75
N GLU A 434 -29.19 -34.29 8.68
CA GLU A 434 -30.08 -33.14 8.55
C GLU A 434 -29.24 -31.90 8.25
N HIS A 435 -29.63 -31.14 7.22
CA HIS A 435 -28.93 -29.91 6.85
C HIS A 435 -29.89 -28.97 6.13
N GLY A 436 -30.08 -27.75 6.64
CA GLY A 436 -31.16 -26.84 6.22
C GLY A 436 -31.17 -26.45 4.74
N SER A 437 -30.04 -26.61 4.04
CA SER A 437 -29.96 -26.39 2.59
C SER A 437 -30.55 -27.50 1.73
N PHE A 438 -30.81 -28.68 2.30
CA PHE A 438 -31.30 -29.86 1.60
C PHE A 438 -32.68 -30.30 2.12
N ILE A 439 -33.38 -31.14 1.36
CA ILE A 439 -34.67 -31.72 1.77
C ILE A 439 -34.44 -32.75 2.89
N ASP A 440 -35.25 -32.68 3.95
CA ASP A 440 -35.23 -33.65 5.05
C ASP A 440 -35.41 -35.09 4.53
N GLY A 441 -34.54 -35.99 5.00
CA GLY A 441 -34.49 -37.39 4.52
C GLY A 441 -33.93 -37.58 3.11
N ARG A 442 -33.46 -36.52 2.44
CA ARG A 442 -32.75 -36.56 1.14
C ARG A 442 -31.41 -35.83 1.19
N ALA A 443 -30.76 -35.91 2.33
CA ALA A 443 -29.43 -35.40 2.58
C ALA A 443 -28.56 -36.49 3.22
N GLY A 444 -27.28 -36.51 2.85
CA GLY A 444 -26.33 -37.49 3.34
C GLY A 444 -24.98 -36.86 3.60
N LYS A 445 -24.35 -37.27 4.69
CA LYS A 445 -22.95 -37.01 4.99
C LYS A 445 -22.11 -38.10 4.34
N ILE A 446 -21.09 -37.70 3.60
CA ILE A 446 -20.17 -38.60 2.90
C ILE A 446 -19.02 -38.91 3.85
N THR A 447 -18.84 -40.19 4.18
CA THR A 447 -17.73 -40.66 5.01
C THR A 447 -16.83 -41.62 4.24
N ALA A 448 -15.52 -41.51 4.44
CA ALA A 448 -14.53 -42.42 3.85
C ALA A 448 -13.47 -42.75 4.91
N GLU A 449 -13.23 -44.04 5.14
CA GLU A 449 -12.36 -44.56 6.22
C GLU A 449 -12.64 -43.93 7.61
N GLY A 450 -13.92 -43.69 7.92
CA GLY A 450 -14.35 -43.08 9.18
C GLY A 450 -14.17 -41.56 9.27
N ARG A 451 -13.74 -40.89 8.19
CA ARG A 451 -13.62 -39.43 8.11
C ARG A 451 -14.78 -38.83 7.34
N GLU A 452 -15.26 -37.68 7.79
CA GLU A 452 -16.20 -36.86 7.02
C GLU A 452 -15.46 -36.18 5.87
N VAL A 453 -15.88 -36.47 4.63
CA VAL A 453 -15.26 -35.88 3.44
C VAL A 453 -16.20 -34.95 2.68
N GLY A 454 -17.49 -34.90 3.00
CA GLY A 454 -18.42 -34.02 2.29
C GLY A 454 -19.90 -34.23 2.59
N LEU A 455 -20.73 -33.57 1.78
CA LEU A 455 -22.19 -33.59 1.84
C LEU A 455 -22.77 -33.85 0.45
N ILE A 456 -23.92 -34.53 0.41
CA ILE A 456 -24.71 -34.80 -0.79
C ILE A 456 -26.20 -34.62 -0.48
N GLY A 457 -26.97 -34.06 -1.41
CA GLY A 457 -28.42 -34.01 -1.23
C GLY A 457 -29.22 -33.36 -2.35
N GLU A 458 -30.54 -33.40 -2.21
CA GLU A 458 -31.48 -32.61 -3.00
C GLU A 458 -31.72 -31.25 -2.34
N ILE A 459 -31.56 -30.16 -3.07
CA ILE A 459 -31.68 -28.80 -2.54
C ILE A 459 -33.12 -28.52 -2.07
N HIS A 460 -33.24 -27.94 -0.88
CA HIS A 460 -34.54 -27.62 -0.27
C HIS A 460 -35.34 -26.62 -1.14
N PRO A 461 -36.67 -26.79 -1.31
CA PRO A 461 -37.51 -25.88 -2.10
C PRO A 461 -37.40 -24.41 -1.70
N GLN A 462 -37.31 -24.11 -0.39
CA GLN A 462 -37.08 -22.75 0.10
C GLN A 462 -35.76 -22.15 -0.41
N VAL A 463 -34.69 -22.95 -0.50
CA VAL A 463 -33.39 -22.50 -1.02
C VAL A 463 -33.48 -22.24 -2.52
N LEU A 464 -34.17 -23.10 -3.27
CA LEU A 464 -34.44 -22.86 -4.69
C LEU A 464 -35.21 -21.55 -4.89
N GLU A 465 -36.22 -21.27 -4.07
CA GLU A 465 -36.98 -20.01 -4.11
C GLU A 465 -36.11 -18.79 -3.76
N ASN A 466 -35.29 -18.87 -2.70
CA ASN A 466 -34.36 -17.82 -2.30
C ASN A 466 -33.38 -17.45 -3.43
N TRP A 467 -32.94 -18.44 -4.19
CA TRP A 467 -32.09 -18.29 -5.38
C TRP A 467 -32.86 -18.14 -6.69
N LYS A 468 -34.19 -18.10 -6.66
CA LYS A 468 -35.07 -17.96 -7.84
C LYS A 468 -34.85 -19.04 -8.91
N LEU A 469 -34.47 -20.24 -8.50
CA LEU A 469 -34.35 -21.41 -9.36
C LEU A 469 -35.70 -22.10 -9.53
N ARG A 470 -36.06 -22.44 -10.77
CA ARG A 470 -37.38 -23.02 -11.11
C ARG A 470 -37.43 -24.54 -11.10
N ASN A 471 -36.29 -25.17 -11.35
CA ASN A 471 -36.16 -26.61 -11.43
C ASN A 471 -35.54 -27.15 -10.14
N PRO A 472 -35.82 -28.41 -9.77
CA PRO A 472 -35.10 -29.05 -8.68
C PRO A 472 -33.60 -29.11 -8.99
N ALA A 473 -32.80 -29.20 -7.92
CA ALA A 473 -31.37 -29.32 -8.01
C ALA A 473 -30.86 -30.36 -7.02
N SER A 474 -29.86 -31.13 -7.42
CA SER A 474 -29.10 -32.01 -6.55
C SER A 474 -27.64 -31.59 -6.56
N ALA A 475 -26.99 -31.70 -5.40
CA ALA A 475 -25.67 -31.13 -5.21
C ALA A 475 -24.78 -32.00 -4.32
N ILE A 476 -23.47 -31.81 -4.52
CA ILE A 476 -22.41 -32.44 -3.73
C ILE A 476 -21.39 -31.36 -3.37
N GLU A 477 -20.86 -31.40 -2.16
CA GLU A 477 -19.63 -30.71 -1.80
C GLU A 477 -18.67 -31.67 -1.09
N ILE A 478 -17.41 -31.72 -1.51
CA ILE A 478 -16.37 -32.59 -0.99
C ILE A 478 -15.15 -31.76 -0.62
N ASN A 479 -14.57 -32.06 0.54
CA ASN A 479 -13.28 -31.53 0.97
C ASN A 479 -12.14 -32.34 0.33
N LEU A 480 -11.43 -31.74 -0.62
CA LEU A 480 -10.35 -32.41 -1.35
C LEU A 480 -9.09 -32.59 -0.51
N ASP A 481 -8.92 -31.80 0.56
CA ASP A 481 -7.80 -31.99 1.48
C ASP A 481 -7.96 -33.28 2.29
N GLU A 482 -9.19 -33.59 2.73
CA GLU A 482 -9.48 -34.87 3.40
C GLU A 482 -9.35 -36.04 2.42
N ILE A 483 -9.84 -35.90 1.18
CA ILE A 483 -9.63 -36.89 0.11
C ILE A 483 -8.13 -37.13 -0.12
N ARG A 484 -7.30 -36.07 -0.11
CA ARG A 484 -5.85 -36.19 -0.28
C ARG A 484 -5.19 -36.97 0.86
N MET A 485 -5.74 -36.96 2.07
CA MET A 485 -5.19 -37.76 3.17
C MET A 485 -5.46 -39.25 3.04
N LEU A 486 -6.38 -39.66 2.14
CA LEU A 486 -6.73 -41.05 1.87
C LEU A 486 -5.94 -41.66 0.69
N LEU A 487 -5.16 -40.85 -0.04
CA LEU A 487 -4.35 -41.24 -1.21
C LEU A 487 -2.86 -41.20 -0.87
#